data_AF-A0A8T0WMG5-F1
#
_entry.id   AF-A0A8T0WMG5-F1
#
_cell.length_a   1.000
_cell.length_b   1.000
_cell.length_c   1.000
_cell.angle_alpha   90.00
_cell.angle_beta   90.00
_cell.angle_gamma   90.00
#
_symmetry.space_group_name_H-M   'P 1'
#
loop_
_entity.id
_entity.type
_entity.pdbx_description
1 polymer ?
#
loop_
_entity_poly.entity_id
_entity_poly.type
_entity_poly.pdbx_seq_one_letter_code
_entity_poly.pdbx_strand_id
1 'polypeptide(L)'
;MANNTRTVSSLDEVNVVLQEMGINTIAGADQVEFRLHEQTSLQNAMNLKAKVRPGRRGFKLLNPELLECKFKAMLKVQESFETMLETCMAECDLQMLPLEVQIAHLNQLLLSTDAQIAHVGPPREERNRGVQQNIYPNPPFPEDPSFGLAHGNLRVPYQPAFATNEEMDAAIYRDKRAQRAFWRTNLRLLEIKKSVLEKKKIELERSLRAEFRQVIQEQSDLGVGYANFTI
;
A
#
# COMPACT_ATOMS: atom_id res chain seq x y z
N MET A 1 -40.28 44.06 -13.27
CA MET A 1 -40.32 42.80 -14.03
C MET A 1 -39.73 41.73 -13.13
N ALA A 2 -40.33 40.55 -13.01
CA ALA A 2 -39.73 39.46 -12.24
C ALA A 2 -38.50 38.96 -13.02
N ASN A 3 -37.32 38.96 -12.39
CA ASN A 3 -36.12 38.43 -13.01
C ASN A 3 -36.29 36.91 -13.20
N ASN A 4 -35.94 36.40 -14.39
CA ASN A 4 -36.03 34.98 -14.71
C ASN A 4 -34.86 34.24 -14.05
N THR A 5 -35.10 33.67 -12.86
CA THR A 5 -34.08 32.92 -12.13
C THR A 5 -34.07 31.45 -12.56
N ARG A 6 -32.89 30.93 -12.92
CA ARG A 6 -32.67 29.53 -13.29
C ARG A 6 -31.67 28.86 -12.35
N THR A 7 -32.07 27.75 -11.75
CA THR A 7 -31.17 26.92 -10.95
C THR A 7 -30.38 25.99 -11.87
N VAL A 8 -29.07 25.96 -11.73
CA VAL A 8 -28.15 25.17 -12.57
C VAL A 8 -27.13 24.43 -11.73
N SER A 9 -26.69 23.26 -12.21
CA SER A 9 -25.68 22.40 -11.59
C SER A 9 -24.40 22.27 -12.40
N SER A 10 -24.34 22.84 -13.61
CA SER A 10 -23.20 22.73 -14.52
C SER A 10 -23.14 23.88 -15.52
N LEU A 11 -22.01 24.01 -16.20
CA LEU A 11 -21.88 24.94 -17.34
C LEU A 11 -22.76 24.54 -18.53
N ASP A 12 -23.00 23.25 -18.74
CA ASP A 12 -23.81 22.78 -19.85
C ASP A 12 -25.27 23.19 -19.67
N GLU A 13 -25.79 23.11 -18.45
CA GLU A 13 -27.13 23.62 -18.12
C GLU A 13 -27.23 25.14 -18.32
N VAL A 14 -26.19 25.90 -17.97
CA VAL A 14 -26.13 27.34 -18.29
C VAL A 14 -26.23 27.55 -19.80
N ASN A 15 -25.46 26.81 -20.60
CA ASN A 15 -25.48 26.93 -22.06
C ASN A 15 -26.87 26.58 -22.65
N VAL A 16 -27.52 25.52 -22.16
CA VAL A 16 -28.86 25.13 -22.58
C VAL A 16 -29.86 26.25 -22.31
N VAL A 17 -29.86 26.81 -21.09
CA VAL A 17 -30.75 27.93 -20.73
C VAL A 17 -30.55 29.13 -21.66
N LEU A 18 -29.30 29.49 -21.95
CA LEU A 18 -29.01 30.61 -22.83
C LEU A 18 -29.51 30.37 -24.26
N GLN A 19 -29.37 29.15 -24.77
CA GLN A 19 -29.88 28.76 -26.09
C GLN A 19 -31.41 28.79 -26.13
N GLU A 20 -32.09 28.23 -25.13
CA GLU A 20 -33.55 28.22 -25.02
C GLU A 20 -34.15 29.63 -24.97
N MET A 21 -33.45 30.57 -24.32
CA MET A 21 -33.87 31.97 -24.25
C MET A 21 -33.42 32.81 -25.44
N GLY A 22 -32.69 32.24 -26.41
CA GLY A 22 -32.16 32.98 -27.55
C GLY A 22 -31.12 34.04 -27.17
N ILE A 23 -30.47 33.91 -26.00
CA ILE A 23 -29.48 34.86 -25.51
C ILE A 23 -28.10 34.47 -26.05
N ASN A 24 -27.63 35.21 -27.05
CA ASN A 24 -26.34 34.99 -27.71
C ASN A 24 -25.38 36.20 -27.61
N THR A 25 -25.78 37.28 -26.95
CA THR A 25 -24.97 38.49 -26.76
C THR A 25 -25.10 39.05 -25.34
N ILE A 26 -24.14 39.89 -24.95
CA ILE A 26 -24.10 40.48 -23.61
C ILE A 26 -25.25 41.46 -23.33
N ALA A 27 -25.90 41.97 -24.39
CA ALA A 27 -27.08 42.83 -24.26
C ALA A 27 -28.28 42.07 -23.66
N GLY A 28 -28.30 40.74 -23.75
CA GLY A 28 -29.32 39.89 -23.13
C GLY A 28 -28.98 39.41 -21.70
N ALA A 29 -27.85 39.84 -21.13
CA ALA A 29 -27.37 39.29 -19.86
C ALA A 29 -28.32 39.57 -18.67
N ASP A 30 -29.03 40.70 -18.69
CA ASP A 30 -29.98 41.07 -17.63
C ASP A 30 -31.32 40.31 -17.72
N GLN A 31 -31.53 39.51 -18.77
CA GLN A 31 -32.77 38.76 -18.98
C GLN A 31 -32.85 37.48 -18.15
N VAL A 32 -31.71 37.01 -17.60
CA VAL A 32 -31.62 35.77 -16.82
C VAL A 32 -30.65 35.93 -15.65
N GLU A 33 -31.03 35.37 -14.51
CA GLU A 33 -30.16 35.24 -13.34
C GLU A 33 -29.98 33.74 -13.04
N PHE A 34 -28.76 33.36 -12.65
CA PHE A 34 -28.45 31.97 -12.31
C PHE A 34 -28.33 31.78 -10.81
N ARG A 35 -28.79 30.62 -10.33
CA ARG A 35 -28.55 30.14 -8.97
C ARG A 35 -27.85 28.79 -9.07
N LEU A 36 -26.73 28.64 -8.38
CA LEU A 36 -26.04 27.35 -8.29
C LEU A 36 -26.86 26.40 -7.41
N HIS A 37 -27.06 25.16 -7.86
CA HIS A 37 -27.71 24.13 -7.05
C HIS A 37 -26.80 23.71 -5.88
N GLU A 38 -27.36 23.52 -4.68
CA GLU A 38 -26.58 23.19 -3.47
C GLU A 38 -25.78 21.89 -3.65
N GLN A 39 -26.40 20.87 -4.22
CA GLN A 39 -25.76 19.58 -4.47
C GLN A 39 -24.89 19.54 -5.74
N THR A 40 -24.55 20.69 -6.33
CA THR A 40 -23.61 20.72 -7.46
C THR A 40 -22.30 20.04 -7.07
N SER A 41 -21.80 19.15 -7.92
CA SER A 41 -20.52 18.48 -7.69
C SER A 41 -19.37 19.47 -7.60
N LEU A 42 -18.31 19.11 -6.88
CA LEU A 42 -17.13 19.96 -6.73
C LEU A 42 -16.52 20.26 -8.11
N GLN A 43 -16.42 19.27 -8.98
CA GLN A 43 -15.88 19.43 -10.34
C GLN A 43 -16.70 20.43 -11.17
N ASN A 44 -18.03 20.34 -11.16
CA ASN A 44 -18.87 21.27 -11.91
C ASN A 44 -18.81 22.69 -11.34
N ALA A 45 -18.79 22.82 -10.00
CA ALA A 45 -18.59 24.11 -9.35
C ALA A 45 -17.24 24.73 -9.72
N MET A 46 -16.16 23.95 -9.77
CA MET A 46 -14.84 24.42 -10.23
C MET A 46 -14.87 24.88 -11.68
N ASN A 47 -15.52 24.12 -12.57
CA ASN A 47 -15.66 24.49 -13.97
C ASN A 47 -16.43 25.82 -14.12
N LEU A 48 -17.51 26.00 -13.37
CA LEU A 48 -18.25 27.26 -13.28
C LEU A 48 -17.36 28.39 -12.76
N LYS A 49 -16.65 28.18 -11.64
CA LYS A 49 -15.74 29.17 -11.04
C LYS A 49 -14.67 29.63 -12.03
N ALA A 50 -14.13 28.74 -12.86
CA ALA A 50 -13.13 29.07 -13.88
C ALA A 50 -13.67 30.03 -14.96
N LYS A 51 -14.99 30.11 -15.14
CA LYS A 51 -15.67 30.99 -16.11
C LYS A 51 -16.31 32.23 -15.47
N VAL A 52 -16.48 32.25 -14.15
CA VAL A 52 -17.06 33.39 -13.43
C VAL A 52 -15.95 34.33 -12.95
N ARG A 53 -16.12 35.64 -13.19
CA ARG A 53 -15.22 36.70 -12.68
C ARG A 53 -16.03 37.88 -12.14
N PRO A 54 -15.52 38.61 -11.14
CA PRO A 54 -16.12 39.87 -10.72
C PRO A 54 -16.18 40.86 -11.89
N GLY A 55 -17.32 41.51 -12.08
CA GLY A 55 -17.50 42.46 -13.18
C GLY A 55 -18.88 43.10 -13.19
N ARG A 56 -19.04 44.09 -14.08
CA ARG A 56 -20.33 44.80 -14.33
C ARG A 56 -21.07 44.29 -15.58
N ARG A 57 -20.50 43.30 -16.28
CA ARG A 57 -21.05 42.74 -17.52
C ARG A 57 -21.10 41.23 -17.39
N GLY A 58 -22.15 40.61 -17.91
CA GLY A 58 -22.39 39.16 -17.83
C GLY A 58 -23.57 38.83 -16.93
N PHE A 59 -23.80 37.53 -16.72
CA PHE A 59 -24.94 37.04 -15.96
C PHE A 59 -24.72 37.15 -14.46
N LYS A 60 -25.80 37.42 -13.72
CA LYS A 60 -25.76 37.48 -12.27
C LYS A 60 -25.89 36.08 -11.67
N LEU A 61 -24.94 35.72 -10.81
CA LEU A 61 -25.04 34.56 -9.93
C LEU A 61 -25.62 35.00 -8.58
N LEU A 62 -26.73 34.41 -8.15
CA LEU A 62 -27.47 34.83 -6.96
C LEU A 62 -26.87 34.36 -5.64
N ASN A 63 -26.09 33.28 -5.65
CA ASN A 63 -25.46 32.68 -4.48
C ASN A 63 -23.96 32.49 -4.70
N PRO A 64 -23.19 33.59 -4.89
CA PRO A 64 -21.74 33.51 -5.12
C PRO A 64 -20.97 32.95 -3.93
N GLU A 65 -21.51 33.06 -2.71
CA GLU A 65 -20.93 32.47 -1.50
C GLU A 65 -20.89 30.94 -1.58
N LEU A 66 -21.96 30.29 -2.05
CA LEU A 66 -21.99 28.83 -2.25
C LEU A 66 -20.88 28.38 -3.21
N LEU A 67 -20.68 29.12 -4.31
CA LEU A 67 -19.61 28.82 -5.28
C LEU A 67 -18.22 28.95 -4.63
N GLU A 68 -18.03 29.91 -3.72
CA GLU A 68 -16.78 30.05 -2.96
C GLU A 68 -16.58 28.90 -1.96
N CYS A 69 -17.63 28.49 -1.24
CA CYS A 69 -17.58 27.34 -0.33
C CYS A 69 -17.24 26.05 -1.07
N LYS A 70 -17.84 25.80 -2.25
CA LYS A 70 -17.52 24.67 -3.13
C LYS A 70 -16.07 24.70 -3.60
N PHE A 71 -15.57 25.88 -4.02
CA PHE A 71 -14.17 26.06 -4.42
C PHE A 71 -13.21 25.73 -3.28
N LYS A 72 -13.45 26.27 -2.08
CA LYS A 72 -12.63 26.00 -0.89
C LYS A 72 -12.67 24.52 -0.50
N ALA A 73 -13.84 23.89 -0.57
CA ALA A 73 -13.99 22.47 -0.29
C ALA A 73 -13.18 21.61 -1.27
N MET A 74 -13.21 21.92 -2.57
CA MET A 74 -12.39 21.22 -3.56
C MET A 74 -10.90 21.28 -3.22
N LEU A 75 -10.37 22.48 -2.95
CA LEU A 75 -8.96 22.65 -2.62
C LEU A 75 -8.56 21.84 -1.39
N LYS A 76 -9.41 21.84 -0.35
CA LYS A 76 -9.14 21.13 0.90
C LYS A 76 -9.24 19.62 0.75
N VAL A 77 -10.26 19.12 0.05
CA VAL A 77 -10.41 17.69 -0.23
C VAL A 77 -9.24 17.17 -1.08
N GLN A 78 -8.78 17.95 -2.06
CA GLN A 78 -7.61 17.61 -2.86
C GLN A 78 -6.32 17.57 -2.01
N GLU A 79 -6.05 18.60 -1.22
CA GLU A 79 -4.87 18.66 -0.33
C GLU A 79 -4.86 17.48 0.67
N SER A 80 -5.99 17.20 1.30
CA SER A 80 -6.14 16.07 2.23
C SER A 80 -5.95 14.73 1.52
N PHE A 81 -6.50 14.56 0.32
CA PHE A 81 -6.34 13.35 -0.47
C PHE A 81 -4.88 13.11 -0.87
N GLU A 82 -4.19 14.13 -1.38
CA GLU A 82 -2.79 14.06 -1.79
C GLU A 82 -1.90 13.68 -0.59
N THR A 83 -2.09 14.35 0.55
CA THR A 83 -1.37 14.06 1.79
C THR A 83 -1.61 12.62 2.27
N MET A 84 -2.87 12.17 2.29
CA MET A 84 -3.23 10.81 2.67
C MET A 84 -2.60 9.79 1.73
N LEU A 85 -2.69 10.02 0.41
CA LEU A 85 -2.14 9.11 -0.59
C LEU A 85 -0.62 9.00 -0.45
N GLU A 86 0.10 10.12 -0.33
CA GLU A 86 1.55 10.14 -0.13
C GLU A 86 1.95 9.36 1.13
N THR A 87 1.25 9.59 2.24
CA THR A 87 1.49 8.87 3.51
C THR A 87 1.29 7.36 3.32
N CYS A 88 0.18 6.94 2.71
CA CYS A 88 -0.09 5.52 2.44
C CYS A 88 0.96 4.89 1.51
N MET A 89 1.45 5.62 0.50
CA MET A 89 2.48 5.12 -0.40
C MET A 89 3.83 4.96 0.32
N ALA A 90 4.20 5.93 1.16
CA ALA A 90 5.40 5.86 1.97
C ALA A 90 5.36 4.70 2.96
N GLU A 91 4.22 4.44 3.61
CA GLU A 91 4.04 3.27 4.48
C GLU A 91 4.20 1.94 3.74
N CYS A 92 3.71 1.85 2.50
CA CYS A 92 3.94 0.68 1.66
C CYS A 92 5.43 0.50 1.35
N ASP A 93 6.14 1.58 1.02
CA ASP A 93 7.58 1.55 0.74
C ASP A 93 8.39 1.15 1.97
N LEU A 94 8.05 1.66 3.15
CA LEU A 94 8.67 1.25 4.42
C LEU A 94 8.51 -0.25 4.72
N GLN A 95 7.41 -0.87 4.28
CA GLN A 95 7.22 -2.32 4.41
C GLN A 95 8.00 -3.13 3.37
N MET A 96 8.25 -2.56 2.18
CA MET A 96 8.97 -3.23 1.10
C MET A 96 10.48 -3.19 1.28
N LEU A 97 11.05 -2.06 1.71
CA LEU A 97 12.50 -1.85 1.84
C LEU A 97 13.23 -2.98 2.61
N PRO A 98 12.77 -3.42 3.80
CA PRO A 98 13.45 -4.49 4.53
C PRO A 98 13.44 -5.83 3.77
N LEU A 99 12.40 -6.09 2.98
CA LEU A 99 12.30 -7.32 2.18
C LEU A 99 13.32 -7.30 1.05
N GLU A 100 13.52 -6.15 0.39
CA GLU A 100 14.51 -6.01 -0.67
C GLU A 100 15.93 -6.24 -0.15
N VAL A 101 16.23 -5.69 1.03
CA VAL A 101 17.53 -5.92 1.71
C VAL A 101 17.72 -7.39 2.05
N GLN A 102 16.71 -8.06 2.61
CA GLN A 102 16.80 -9.48 2.97
C GLN A 102 16.91 -10.39 1.73
N ILE A 103 16.16 -10.09 0.67
CA ILE A 103 16.23 -10.80 -0.61
C ILE A 103 17.62 -10.63 -1.23
N ALA A 104 18.16 -9.42 -1.27
CA ALA A 104 19.50 -9.15 -1.78
C ALA A 104 20.58 -9.91 -0.97
N HIS A 105 20.45 -9.90 0.35
CA HIS A 105 21.36 -10.64 1.23
C HIS A 105 21.30 -12.15 0.98
N LEU A 106 20.11 -12.76 0.90
CA LEU A 106 19.97 -14.19 0.62
C LEU A 106 20.49 -14.57 -0.77
N ASN A 107 20.28 -13.73 -1.78
CA ASN A 107 20.86 -13.93 -3.10
C ASN A 107 22.39 -13.95 -3.03
N GLN A 108 23.01 -13.04 -2.28
CA GLN A 108 24.46 -13.04 -2.06
C GLN A 108 24.94 -14.31 -1.35
N LEU A 109 24.23 -14.76 -0.30
CA LEU A 109 24.56 -16.00 0.40
C LEU A 109 24.47 -17.23 -0.52
N LEU A 110 23.48 -17.27 -1.41
CA LEU A 110 23.31 -18.37 -2.37
C LEU A 110 24.40 -18.43 -3.45
N LEU A 111 25.09 -17.31 -3.71
CA LEU A 111 26.27 -17.26 -4.59
C LEU A 111 27.55 -17.73 -3.89
N SER A 112 27.52 -17.94 -2.57
CA SER A 112 28.70 -18.38 -1.81
C SER A 112 29.10 -19.81 -2.14
N THR A 113 30.40 -20.02 -2.33
CA THR A 113 31.01 -21.36 -2.45
C THR A 113 30.91 -22.12 -1.13
N ASP A 114 31.08 -23.45 -1.15
CA ASP A 114 31.04 -24.26 0.07
C ASP A 114 32.09 -23.83 1.11
N ALA A 115 33.24 -23.32 0.67
CA ALA A 115 34.28 -22.82 1.56
C ALA A 115 33.88 -21.53 2.30
N GLN A 116 32.98 -20.74 1.70
CA GLN A 116 32.50 -19.46 2.27
C GLN A 116 31.27 -19.63 3.16
N ILE A 117 30.58 -20.78 3.09
CA ILE A 117 29.45 -21.07 3.97
C ILE A 117 29.98 -21.41 5.36
N ALA A 118 29.61 -20.58 6.34
CA ALA A 118 29.94 -20.80 7.74
C ALA A 118 29.43 -22.17 8.22
N HIS A 119 30.20 -22.79 9.10
CA HIS A 119 29.82 -24.07 9.71
C HIS A 119 28.73 -23.84 10.77
N VAL A 120 27.57 -24.50 10.63
CA VAL A 120 26.38 -24.28 11.48
C VAL A 120 26.07 -25.50 12.37
N GLY A 121 26.94 -26.51 12.40
CA GLY A 121 26.73 -27.72 13.22
C GLY A 121 27.89 -28.03 14.16
N PRO A 122 27.87 -29.21 14.81
CA PRO A 122 28.94 -29.62 15.73
C PRO A 122 30.31 -29.65 15.03
N PRO A 123 31.41 -29.34 15.74
CA PRO A 123 32.78 -29.49 15.27
C PRO A 123 33.02 -30.88 14.66
N ARG A 124 33.99 -30.98 13.75
CA ARG A 124 34.30 -32.23 13.02
C ARG A 124 34.54 -33.40 13.97
N GLU A 125 35.27 -33.13 15.05
CA GLU A 125 35.66 -34.08 16.09
C GLU A 125 34.46 -34.58 16.92
N GLU A 126 33.39 -33.79 16.99
CA GLU A 126 32.18 -34.11 17.76
C GLU A 126 31.11 -34.84 16.93
N ARG A 127 31.29 -34.94 15.61
CA ARG A 127 30.36 -35.66 14.72
C ARG A 127 30.41 -37.18 14.87
N ASN A 128 31.42 -37.68 15.57
CA ASN A 128 31.69 -39.10 15.68
C ASN A 128 31.34 -39.69 17.05
N ARG A 129 30.10 -39.51 17.48
CA ARG A 129 29.54 -40.31 18.58
C ARG A 129 28.45 -41.15 17.96
N GLY A 130 28.77 -42.39 17.57
CA GLY A 130 27.80 -43.37 17.05
C GLY A 130 26.46 -43.16 17.76
N VAL A 131 25.41 -42.87 16.99
CA VAL A 131 24.23 -42.15 17.47
C VAL A 131 23.48 -43.03 18.46
N GLN A 132 23.88 -42.97 19.73
CA GLN A 132 23.07 -43.45 20.83
C GLN A 132 21.89 -42.48 20.91
N GLN A 133 20.72 -42.92 20.46
CA GLN A 133 19.51 -42.16 20.71
C GLN A 133 19.32 -42.10 22.22
N ASN A 134 19.47 -40.90 22.80
CA ASN A 134 19.00 -40.65 24.16
C ASN A 134 17.47 -40.55 24.09
N ILE A 135 16.79 -41.61 24.51
CA ILE A 135 15.37 -41.49 24.84
C ILE A 135 15.31 -40.67 26.12
N TYR A 136 14.84 -39.43 26.04
CA TYR A 136 14.53 -38.65 27.23
C TYR A 136 13.33 -39.31 27.91
N PRO A 137 13.49 -39.89 29.11
CA PRO A 137 12.42 -40.70 29.70
C PRO A 137 11.26 -39.86 30.20
N ASN A 138 11.46 -38.55 30.45
CA ASN A 138 10.49 -37.69 31.11
C ASN A 138 10.26 -36.38 30.32
N PRO A 139 9.01 -36.06 29.92
CA PRO A 139 8.66 -34.74 29.40
C PRO A 139 8.68 -33.67 30.51
N PRO A 140 8.84 -32.38 30.16
CA PRO A 140 8.99 -31.85 28.81
C PRO A 140 10.39 -32.10 28.23
N PHE A 141 10.44 -32.45 26.95
CA PHE A 141 11.70 -32.67 26.25
C PHE A 141 12.37 -31.32 25.93
N PRO A 142 13.71 -31.22 26.05
CA PRO A 142 14.43 -30.01 25.68
C PRO A 142 14.30 -29.72 24.18
N GLU A 143 14.20 -28.44 23.82
CA GLU A 143 14.15 -27.97 22.43
C GLU A 143 15.44 -28.34 21.68
N ASP A 144 16.57 -28.29 22.38
CA ASP A 144 17.88 -28.77 21.93
C ASP A 144 18.36 -29.96 22.78
N PRO A 145 18.12 -31.21 22.35
CA PRO A 145 18.57 -32.39 23.07
C PRO A 145 20.11 -32.50 23.09
N SER A 146 20.68 -32.53 24.30
CA SER A 146 22.09 -32.80 24.53
C SER A 146 22.48 -34.24 24.20
N PHE A 147 23.50 -34.38 23.35
CA PHE A 147 24.17 -35.65 23.05
C PHE A 147 24.95 -36.26 24.24
N GLY A 148 25.00 -35.59 25.41
CA GLY A 148 25.81 -35.99 26.57
C GLY A 148 25.07 -36.72 27.70
N LEU A 149 23.75 -36.76 27.69
CA LEU A 149 22.92 -37.27 28.81
C LEU A 149 22.56 -38.76 28.64
N ALA A 150 23.53 -39.66 28.73
CA ALA A 150 23.25 -41.06 29.00
C ALA A 150 24.20 -41.62 30.04
N HIS A 151 23.69 -41.76 31.28
CA HIS A 151 24.22 -42.71 32.25
C HIS A 151 24.25 -44.10 31.60
N GLY A 152 25.36 -44.83 31.76
CA GLY A 152 25.83 -45.91 30.89
C GLY A 152 24.91 -47.12 30.64
N ASN A 153 23.70 -47.17 31.20
CA ASN A 153 22.84 -48.37 31.20
C ASN A 153 21.62 -48.31 30.24
N LEU A 154 21.42 -47.23 29.48
CA LEU A 154 20.30 -47.08 28.53
C LEU A 154 20.75 -46.94 27.06
N ARG A 155 21.99 -47.32 26.75
CA ARG A 155 22.59 -47.12 25.42
C ARG A 155 22.20 -48.28 24.51
N VAL A 156 21.23 -48.07 23.62
CA VAL A 156 20.92 -49.00 22.52
C VAL A 156 21.98 -48.81 21.42
N PRO A 157 22.66 -49.87 20.94
CA PRO A 157 23.65 -49.73 19.88
C PRO A 157 22.94 -49.42 18.56
N TYR A 158 23.16 -48.23 18.02
CA TYR A 158 22.70 -47.84 16.68
C TYR A 158 23.81 -47.14 15.90
N GLN A 159 23.94 -47.57 14.64
CA GLN A 159 24.89 -47.19 13.57
C GLN A 159 26.38 -47.03 13.99
N PRO A 160 27.33 -47.71 13.32
CA PRO A 160 28.75 -47.50 13.62
C PRO A 160 29.12 -46.02 13.46
N ALA A 161 30.03 -45.58 14.32
CA ALA A 161 30.78 -44.33 14.18
C ALA A 161 31.26 -44.13 12.73
N PHE A 162 31.34 -42.87 12.27
CA PHE A 162 31.99 -42.58 10.99
C PHE A 162 33.42 -43.14 11.05
N ALA A 163 33.71 -44.07 10.15
CA ALA A 163 34.94 -44.84 10.10
C ALA A 163 36.03 -44.12 9.28
N THR A 164 35.64 -43.18 8.40
CA THR A 164 36.58 -42.51 7.49
C THR A 164 36.42 -40.99 7.44
N ASN A 165 37.47 -40.31 6.95
CA ASN A 165 37.44 -38.86 6.74
C ASN A 165 36.37 -38.45 5.74
N GLU A 166 36.15 -39.25 4.70
CA GLU A 166 35.15 -39.02 3.66
C GLU A 166 33.73 -38.97 4.24
N GLU A 167 33.41 -39.84 5.21
CA GLU A 167 32.10 -39.85 5.85
C GLU A 167 31.85 -38.60 6.71
N MET A 168 32.88 -38.13 7.42
CA MET A 168 32.83 -36.89 8.20
C MET A 168 32.71 -35.65 7.30
N ASP A 169 33.49 -35.60 6.21
CA ASP A 169 33.42 -34.53 5.21
C ASP A 169 32.06 -34.53 4.49
N ALA A 170 31.50 -35.70 4.19
CA ALA A 170 30.15 -35.82 3.65
C ALA A 170 29.07 -35.32 4.62
N ALA A 171 29.24 -35.50 5.93
CA ALA A 171 28.32 -34.97 6.94
C ALA A 171 28.38 -33.44 7.00
N ILE A 172 29.57 -32.83 7.01
CA ILE A 172 29.72 -31.37 6.95
C ILE A 172 29.11 -30.81 5.65
N TYR A 173 29.33 -31.51 4.53
CA TYR A 173 28.74 -31.14 3.26
C TYR A 173 27.19 -31.20 3.28
N ARG A 174 26.60 -32.17 3.99
CA ARG A 174 25.13 -32.23 4.18
C ARG A 174 24.59 -30.97 4.85
N ASP A 175 25.27 -30.45 5.88
CA ASP A 175 24.82 -29.23 6.56
C ASP A 175 24.86 -28.02 5.63
N LYS A 176 25.93 -27.88 4.83
CA LYS A 176 26.03 -26.82 3.83
C LYS A 176 24.90 -26.89 2.81
N ARG A 177 24.53 -28.11 2.38
CA ARG A 177 23.35 -28.32 1.52
C ARG A 177 22.05 -27.94 2.23
N ALA A 178 21.89 -28.31 3.50
CA ALA A 178 20.72 -27.96 4.30
C ALA A 178 20.60 -26.44 4.49
N GLN A 179 21.72 -25.76 4.79
CA GLN A 179 21.80 -24.31 4.91
C GLN A 179 21.37 -23.60 3.60
N ARG A 180 21.87 -24.07 2.45
CA ARG A 180 21.42 -23.55 1.15
C ARG A 180 19.93 -23.81 0.91
N ALA A 181 19.42 -24.98 1.28
CA ALA A 181 18.00 -25.29 1.14
C ALA A 181 17.13 -24.36 2.01
N PHE A 182 17.58 -24.05 3.23
CA PHE A 182 16.94 -23.08 4.10
C PHE A 182 16.96 -21.67 3.50
N TRP A 183 18.10 -21.19 3.01
CA TRP A 183 18.19 -19.89 2.32
C TRP A 183 17.29 -19.80 1.09
N ARG A 184 17.26 -20.83 0.24
CA ARG A 184 16.36 -20.89 -0.93
C ARG A 184 14.88 -20.82 -0.53
N THR A 185 14.53 -21.53 0.55
CA THR A 185 13.15 -21.53 1.05
C THR A 185 12.76 -20.15 1.54
N ASN A 186 13.60 -19.50 2.36
CA ASN A 186 13.35 -18.15 2.85
C ASN A 186 13.30 -17.12 1.71
N LEU A 187 14.20 -17.24 0.72
CA LEU A 187 14.20 -16.37 -0.45
C LEU A 187 12.84 -16.44 -1.16
N ARG A 188 12.36 -17.65 -1.46
CA ARG A 188 11.06 -17.86 -2.10
C ARG A 188 9.91 -17.27 -1.29
N LEU A 189 9.91 -17.44 0.04
CA LEU A 189 8.89 -16.87 0.91
C LEU A 189 8.90 -15.33 0.90
N LEU A 190 10.09 -14.72 0.94
CA LEU A 190 10.24 -13.28 0.89
C LEU A 190 9.86 -12.69 -0.47
N GLU A 191 10.20 -13.35 -1.57
CA GLU A 191 9.80 -12.96 -2.93
C GLU A 191 8.27 -13.00 -3.09
N ILE A 192 7.61 -14.04 -2.56
CA ILE A 192 6.14 -14.12 -2.55
C ILE A 192 5.56 -12.96 -1.74
N LYS A 193 6.09 -12.70 -0.53
CA LYS A 193 5.64 -11.60 0.33
C LYS A 193 5.80 -10.25 -0.37
N LYS A 194 6.95 -10.00 -1.00
CA LYS A 194 7.22 -8.78 -1.78
C LYS A 194 6.19 -8.61 -2.89
N SER A 195 5.97 -9.66 -3.70
CA SER A 195 4.99 -9.62 -4.79
C SER A 195 3.57 -9.30 -4.32
N VAL A 196 3.15 -9.83 -3.17
CA VAL A 196 1.85 -9.52 -2.57
C VAL A 196 1.76 -8.06 -2.14
N LEU A 197 2.81 -7.51 -1.52
CA LEU A 197 2.84 -6.10 -1.11
C LEU A 197 2.86 -5.14 -2.29
N GLU A 198 3.62 -5.44 -3.35
CA GLU A 198 3.63 -4.64 -4.58
C GLU A 198 2.24 -4.56 -5.21
N LYS A 199 1.54 -5.71 -5.32
CA LYS A 199 0.16 -5.75 -5.81
C LYS A 199 -0.79 -4.94 -4.93
N LYS A 200 -0.64 -5.05 -3.60
CA LYS A 200 -1.44 -4.29 -2.64
C LYS A 200 -1.22 -2.78 -2.78
N LYS A 201 0.03 -2.33 -2.97
CA LYS A 201 0.36 -0.90 -3.20
C LYS A 201 -0.35 -0.37 -4.44
N ILE A 202 -0.25 -1.07 -5.56
CA ILE A 202 -0.89 -0.70 -6.83
C ILE A 202 -2.42 -0.64 -6.67
N GLU A 203 -3.01 -1.66 -6.04
CA GLU A 203 -4.46 -1.73 -5.83
C GLU A 203 -4.97 -0.58 -4.95
N LEU A 204 -4.24 -0.29 -3.87
CA LEU A 204 -4.57 0.78 -2.94
C LEU A 204 -4.52 2.14 -3.64
N GLU A 205 -3.45 2.46 -4.36
CA GLU A 205 -3.34 3.71 -5.13
C GLU A 205 -4.49 3.84 -6.14
N ARG A 206 -4.74 2.78 -6.92
CA ARG A 206 -5.78 2.77 -7.93
C ARG A 206 -7.16 3.03 -7.32
N SER A 207 -7.47 2.35 -6.23
CA SER A 207 -8.77 2.44 -5.55
C SER A 207 -8.97 3.82 -4.95
N LEU A 208 -7.99 4.34 -4.21
CA LEU A 208 -8.05 5.68 -3.62
C LEU A 208 -8.22 6.77 -4.68
N ARG A 209 -7.49 6.69 -5.80
CA ARG A 209 -7.65 7.64 -6.92
C ARG A 209 -9.02 7.51 -7.60
N ALA A 210 -9.58 6.32 -7.67
CA ALA A 210 -10.92 6.12 -8.23
C ALA A 210 -12.00 6.75 -7.34
N GLU A 211 -11.94 6.49 -6.04
CA GLU A 211 -12.84 7.09 -5.05
C GLU A 211 -12.74 8.62 -5.05
N PHE A 212 -11.53 9.18 -5.06
CA PHE A 212 -11.35 10.63 -5.13
C PHE A 212 -12.01 11.24 -6.38
N ARG A 213 -11.83 10.62 -7.56
CA ARG A 213 -12.49 11.06 -8.80
C ARG A 213 -14.01 11.02 -8.68
N GLN A 214 -14.55 9.97 -8.07
CA GLN A 214 -15.98 9.82 -7.86
C GLN A 214 -16.51 10.92 -6.93
N VAL A 215 -15.88 11.12 -5.76
CA VAL A 215 -16.25 12.14 -4.76
C VAL A 215 -16.33 13.55 -5.35
N ILE A 216 -15.38 13.93 -6.22
CA ILE A 216 -15.39 15.28 -6.81
C ILE A 216 -16.40 15.43 -7.96
N GLN A 217 -16.81 14.33 -8.59
CA GLN A 217 -17.72 14.32 -9.74
C GLN A 217 -19.19 14.16 -9.34
N GLU A 218 -19.47 13.48 -8.23
CA GLU A 218 -20.81 13.24 -7.74
C GLU A 218 -21.47 14.48 -7.15
N GLN A 219 -22.80 14.53 -7.26
CA GLN A 219 -23.59 15.52 -6.55
C GLN A 219 -23.47 15.27 -5.04
N SER A 220 -23.18 16.32 -4.29
CA SER A 220 -22.91 16.17 -2.86
C SER A 220 -23.10 17.48 -2.08
N ASP A 221 -23.25 17.33 -0.77
CA ASP A 221 -23.34 18.46 0.16
C ASP A 221 -21.95 19.02 0.54
N LEU A 222 -20.86 18.44 0.02
CA LEU A 222 -19.51 18.97 0.22
C LEU A 222 -19.44 20.41 -0.31
N GLY A 223 -19.07 21.34 0.56
CA GLY A 223 -18.98 22.76 0.22
C GLY A 223 -20.33 23.48 0.08
N VAL A 224 -21.44 22.91 0.58
CA VAL A 224 -22.72 23.65 0.68
C VAL A 224 -22.64 24.83 1.65
N GLY A 225 -21.72 24.76 2.61
CA GLY A 225 -21.42 25.86 3.53
C GLY A 225 -20.00 25.76 4.09
N TYR A 226 -19.78 26.44 5.21
CA TYR A 226 -18.51 26.40 5.92
C TYR A 226 -18.34 25.06 6.65
N ALA A 227 -17.18 24.42 6.46
CA ALA A 227 -16.80 23.20 7.15
C ALA A 227 -15.39 23.32 7.73
N ASN A 228 -15.14 22.57 8.81
CA ASN A 228 -13.79 22.33 9.29
C ASN A 228 -13.21 21.13 8.52
N PHE A 229 -12.08 21.33 7.84
CA PHE A 229 -11.42 20.32 7.01
C PHE A 229 -10.20 19.69 7.70
N THR A 230 -9.97 20.00 8.98
CA THR A 230 -8.96 19.32 9.79
C THR A 230 -9.52 17.99 10.29
N ILE A 231 -8.81 16.90 10.01
CA ILE A 231 -9.09 15.53 10.49
C ILE A 231 -8.02 15.15 11.50
#